data_AF-A0A841HHK2-F1
#
_entry.id   AF-A0A841HHK2-F1
#
_cell.length_a   1.000
_cell.length_b   1.000
_cell.length_c   1.000
_cell.angle_alpha   90.00
_cell.angle_beta   90.00
_cell.angle_gamma   90.00
#
_symmetry.space_group_name_H-M   'P 1'
#
loop_
_entity.id
_entity.type
_entity.pdbx_description
1 polymer ?
#
loop_
_entity_poly.entity_id
_entity_poly.type
_entity_poly.pdbx_seq_one_letter_code
_entity_poly.pdbx_strand_id
1 'polypeptide(L)'
;MDADFIGTRDIAKQLQRQLGHPWKVREGTLDDAGGQVAKVYATVPEEGIKQVDFLSGIVGLNTRVVRARASQLMLADGIVVHVLHPLDVLESRLRNLAALPSKQNAIGAEQARLAVKICRAFIESHMSDGGDPRIVRQAVKRIEKLALDTELSRVAFTYDIDVLASIPVEKISYSRFHAEQWPRVLQRLESKRTKFLALQARQSALRKRPGKKQKPK
;
A
#
# COMPACT_ATOMS: atom_id res chain seq x y z
N MET A 1 8.20 4.80 -18.65
CA MET A 1 8.31 5.20 -17.23
C MET A 1 6.96 5.74 -16.84
N ASP A 2 6.44 5.25 -15.72
CA ASP A 2 5.16 5.64 -15.15
C ASP A 2 5.42 6.11 -13.73
N ALA A 3 4.84 7.25 -13.34
CA ALA A 3 5.05 7.84 -12.01
C ALA A 3 3.73 8.39 -11.46
N ASP A 4 3.44 8.09 -10.20
CA ASP A 4 2.30 8.68 -9.49
C ASP A 4 2.77 9.90 -8.68
N PHE A 5 2.06 11.03 -8.81
CA PHE A 5 2.37 12.28 -8.13
C PHE A 5 1.15 12.83 -7.38
N ILE A 6 1.29 13.12 -6.09
CA ILE A 6 0.21 13.75 -5.31
C ILE A 6 0.18 15.24 -5.61
N GLY A 7 -0.72 15.70 -6.49
CA GLY A 7 -0.75 17.08 -6.96
C GLY A 7 -2.13 17.51 -7.45
N THR A 8 -2.22 18.79 -7.83
CA THR A 8 -3.43 19.38 -8.40
C THR A 8 -3.37 19.37 -9.93
N ARG A 9 -4.52 19.62 -10.58
CA ARG A 9 -4.59 19.83 -12.03
C ARG A 9 -3.70 20.99 -12.50
N ASP A 10 -3.60 22.04 -11.68
CA ASP A 10 -2.78 23.21 -12.00
C ASP A 10 -1.30 22.87 -12.03
N ILE A 11 -0.82 22.05 -11.09
CA ILE A 11 0.57 21.56 -11.11
C ILE A 11 0.82 20.70 -12.35
N ALA A 12 -0.14 19.84 -12.73
CA ALA A 12 -0.02 19.04 -13.95
C ALA A 12 0.09 19.91 -15.22
N LYS A 13 -0.73 20.96 -15.32
CA LYS A 13 -0.65 21.95 -16.42
C LYS A 13 0.67 22.71 -16.41
N GLN A 14 1.16 23.09 -15.24
CA GLN A 14 2.45 23.76 -15.09
C GLN A 14 3.60 22.85 -15.54
N LEU A 15 3.59 21.58 -15.12
CA LEU A 15 4.59 20.59 -15.55
C LEU A 15 4.57 20.42 -17.07
N GLN A 16 3.39 20.24 -17.67
CA GLN A 16 3.28 20.12 -19.12
C GLN A 16 3.85 21.34 -19.85
N ARG A 17 3.57 22.57 -19.39
CA ARG A 17 4.12 23.79 -19.98
C ARG A 17 5.64 23.86 -19.88
N GLN A 18 6.21 23.43 -18.75
CA GLN A 18 7.66 23.40 -18.55
C GLN A 18 8.34 22.35 -19.42
N LEU A 19 7.72 21.18 -19.60
CA LEU A 19 8.25 20.12 -20.46
C LEU A 19 8.10 20.42 -21.96
N GLY A 20 7.09 21.21 -22.35
CA GLY A 20 6.87 21.60 -23.74
C GLY A 20 6.48 20.43 -24.65
N HIS A 21 6.61 20.62 -25.97
CA HIS A 21 6.35 19.56 -26.94
C HIS A 21 7.40 18.43 -26.81
N PRO A 22 7.04 17.13 -26.85
CA PRO A 22 5.75 16.55 -27.24
C PRO A 22 4.77 16.24 -26.09
N TRP A 23 4.99 16.77 -24.89
CA TRP A 23 4.19 16.44 -23.72
C TRP A 23 2.79 17.04 -23.76
N LYS A 24 1.81 16.21 -23.40
CA LYS A 24 0.38 16.53 -23.35
C LYS A 24 -0.14 16.38 -21.93
N VAL A 25 -1.19 17.13 -21.59
CA VAL A 25 -1.93 16.97 -20.35
C VAL A 25 -3.35 16.52 -20.67
N ARG A 26 -3.83 15.52 -19.94
CA ARG A 26 -5.23 15.10 -19.92
C ARG A 26 -5.76 15.32 -18.51
N GLU A 27 -6.90 15.98 -18.38
CA GLU A 27 -7.59 16.06 -17.09
C GLU A 27 -8.32 14.75 -16.79
N GLY A 28 -8.32 14.35 -15.51
CA GLY A 28 -9.06 13.20 -15.04
C GLY A 28 -10.57 13.42 -15.13
N THR A 29 -11.30 12.39 -15.51
CA THR A 29 -12.76 12.37 -15.57
C THR A 29 -13.34 11.87 -14.24
N LEU A 30 -14.61 12.20 -13.95
CA LEU A 30 -15.27 11.79 -12.70
C LEU A 30 -15.31 10.26 -12.50
N ASP A 31 -15.17 9.49 -13.57
CA ASP A 31 -15.18 8.01 -13.57
C ASP A 31 -13.82 7.38 -13.22
N ASP A 32 -12.76 8.17 -13.04
CA ASP A 32 -11.44 7.65 -12.68
C ASP A 32 -11.41 7.24 -11.20
N ALA A 33 -11.77 5.97 -10.94
CA ALA A 33 -11.98 5.35 -9.62
C ALA A 33 -10.79 5.36 -8.63
N GLY A 34 -9.72 6.13 -8.88
CA GLY A 34 -8.49 6.20 -8.08
C GLY A 34 -8.13 7.60 -7.56
N GLY A 35 -9.00 8.60 -7.71
CA GLY A 35 -8.70 9.98 -7.32
C GLY A 35 -7.69 10.67 -8.24
N GLN A 36 -7.50 10.14 -9.45
CA GLN A 36 -6.69 10.76 -10.49
C GLN A 36 -7.37 12.04 -10.96
N VAL A 37 -6.61 13.14 -10.96
CA VAL A 37 -7.08 14.47 -11.35
C VAL A 37 -6.50 14.94 -12.68
N ALA A 38 -5.34 14.42 -13.07
CA ALA A 38 -4.72 14.69 -14.36
C ALA A 38 -3.70 13.61 -14.72
N LYS A 39 -3.24 13.64 -15.97
CA LYS A 39 -2.16 12.82 -16.53
C LYS A 39 -1.31 13.69 -17.43
N VAL A 40 0.00 13.71 -17.21
CA VAL A 40 0.97 14.34 -18.13
C VAL A 40 1.71 13.23 -18.85
N TYR A 41 1.72 13.21 -20.17
CA TYR A 41 2.27 12.09 -20.94
C TYR A 41 2.87 12.52 -22.28
N ALA A 42 3.83 11.74 -22.75
CA ALA A 42 4.45 11.88 -24.06
C ALA A 42 4.79 10.50 -24.64
N THR A 43 4.82 10.41 -25.97
CA THR A 43 5.51 9.30 -26.65
C THR A 43 6.91 9.77 -26.97
N VAL A 44 7.91 9.17 -26.31
CA VAL A 44 9.32 9.49 -26.52
C VAL A 44 9.87 8.50 -27.55
N PRO A 45 10.54 8.96 -28.62
CA PRO A 45 11.19 8.07 -29.59
C PRO A 45 12.07 7.05 -28.89
N GLU A 46 12.03 5.79 -29.33
CA GLU A 46 12.82 4.66 -28.79
C GLU A 46 12.53 4.26 -27.33
N GLU A 47 11.95 5.13 -26.52
CA GLU A 47 11.66 4.86 -25.10
C GLU A 47 10.17 4.59 -24.78
N GLY A 48 9.30 4.75 -25.78
CA GLY A 48 7.86 4.51 -25.68
C GLY A 48 7.11 5.57 -24.88
N ILE A 49 5.97 5.18 -24.30
CA ILE A 49 5.12 6.11 -23.55
C ILE A 49 5.72 6.40 -22.18
N LYS A 50 5.87 7.69 -21.88
CA LYS A 50 6.22 8.22 -20.56
C LYS A 50 5.00 8.95 -20.01
N GLN A 51 4.67 8.71 -18.74
CA GLN A 51 3.53 9.37 -18.12
C GLN A 51 3.75 9.64 -16.63
N VAL A 52 3.06 10.67 -16.15
CA VAL A 52 2.94 11.04 -14.74
C VAL A 52 1.46 11.18 -14.41
N ASP A 53 0.96 10.32 -13.54
CA ASP A 53 -0.41 10.34 -13.05
C ASP A 53 -0.53 11.24 -11.82
N PHE A 54 -1.35 12.28 -11.91
CA PHE A 54 -1.59 13.21 -10.82
C PHE A 54 -2.78 12.77 -10.00
N LEU A 55 -2.56 12.50 -8.72
CA LEU A 55 -3.57 12.04 -7.78
C LEU A 55 -3.91 13.15 -6.77
N SER A 56 -5.19 13.37 -6.53
CA SER A 56 -5.66 14.28 -5.46
C SER A 56 -5.34 13.77 -4.05
N GLY A 57 -5.16 12.46 -3.91
CA GLY A 57 -4.87 11.80 -2.65
C GLY A 57 -4.63 10.31 -2.82
N ILE A 58 -4.38 9.64 -1.71
CA ILE A 58 -4.18 8.18 -1.67
C ILE A 58 -5.36 7.54 -0.96
N VAL A 59 -5.93 6.52 -1.58
CA VAL A 59 -7.13 5.84 -1.07
C VAL A 59 -6.94 5.34 0.35
N GLY A 60 -7.84 5.79 1.24
CA GLY A 60 -7.89 5.47 2.66
C GLY A 60 -6.71 5.98 3.50
N LEU A 61 -5.89 6.89 2.97
CA LEU A 61 -4.87 7.61 3.71
C LEU A 61 -5.19 9.11 3.78
N ASN A 62 -4.78 9.76 4.87
CA ASN A 62 -4.86 11.21 4.97
C ASN A 62 -3.70 11.85 4.20
N THR A 63 -3.98 12.45 3.05
CA THR A 63 -2.98 13.05 2.15
C THR A 63 -2.10 14.10 2.85
N ARG A 64 -2.65 14.90 3.78
CA ARG A 64 -1.87 15.90 4.53
C ARG A 64 -0.83 15.23 5.42
N VAL A 65 -1.21 14.16 6.10
CA VAL A 65 -0.32 13.38 6.98
C VAL A 65 0.72 12.59 6.18
N VAL A 66 0.37 12.10 4.99
CA VAL A 66 1.35 11.45 4.08
C VAL A 66 2.37 12.47 3.57
N ARG A 67 1.92 13.65 3.11
CA ARG A 67 2.82 14.72 2.66
C ARG A 67 3.79 15.16 3.75
N ALA A 68 3.32 15.31 4.99
CA ALA A 68 4.16 15.70 6.12
C ALA A 68 5.21 14.64 6.50
N ARG A 69 5.02 13.38 6.10
CA ARG A 69 5.94 12.26 6.39
C ARG A 69 6.73 11.79 5.17
N ALA A 70 6.61 12.49 4.03
CA ALA A 70 7.29 12.09 2.82
C ALA A 70 8.81 12.01 3.05
N SER A 71 9.42 10.91 2.63
CA SER A 71 10.85 10.69 2.75
C SER A 71 11.56 11.47 1.66
N GLN A 72 12.63 12.19 2.02
CA GLN A 72 13.50 12.84 1.05
C GLN A 72 14.45 11.82 0.45
N LEU A 73 14.57 11.83 -0.88
CA LEU A 73 15.51 11.03 -1.63
C LEU A 73 16.31 11.98 -2.53
N MET A 74 17.63 11.95 -2.39
CA MET A 74 18.54 12.70 -3.27
C MET A 74 18.90 11.81 -4.45
N LEU A 75 18.62 12.29 -5.66
CA LEU A 75 19.00 11.65 -6.92
C LEU A 75 20.49 11.91 -7.20
N ALA A 76 21.04 11.14 -8.15
CA ALA A 76 22.47 11.18 -8.47
C ALA A 76 22.96 12.56 -8.99
N ASP A 77 22.04 13.34 -9.55
CA ASP A 77 22.24 14.71 -10.02
C ASP A 77 22.04 15.79 -8.93
N GLY A 78 21.83 15.37 -7.68
CA GLY A 78 21.61 16.26 -6.53
C GLY A 78 20.17 16.75 -6.38
N ILE A 79 19.24 16.33 -7.25
CA ILE A 79 17.83 16.69 -7.12
C ILE A 79 17.22 15.95 -5.93
N VAL A 80 16.61 16.70 -5.01
CA VAL A 80 15.85 16.12 -3.89
C VAL A 80 14.40 15.93 -4.30
N VAL A 81 13.92 14.70 -4.23
CA VAL A 81 12.51 14.34 -4.44
C VAL A 81 11.89 13.83 -3.13
N HIS A 82 10.61 14.15 -2.93
CA HIS A 82 9.82 13.64 -1.81
C HIS A 82 9.01 12.43 -2.26
N VAL A 83 9.34 11.27 -1.69
CA VAL A 83 8.66 10.00 -1.97
C VAL A 83 7.79 9.59 -0.79
N LEU A 84 6.79 8.73 -1.05
CA LEU A 84 5.97 8.17 0.03
C LEU A 84 6.86 7.42 1.03
N HIS A 85 6.59 7.62 2.31
CA HIS A 85 7.22 6.84 3.37
C HIS A 85 6.91 5.34 3.17
N PRO A 86 7.88 4.41 3.33
CA PRO A 86 7.68 2.97 3.13
C PRO A 86 6.42 2.38 3.81
N LEU A 87 6.20 2.73 5.08
CA LEU A 87 5.00 2.33 5.83
C LEU A 87 3.68 2.81 5.21
N ASP A 88 3.68 4.00 4.59
CA ASP A 88 2.49 4.55 3.91
C ASP A 88 2.28 3.87 2.55
N VAL A 89 3.36 3.44 1.88
CA VAL A 89 3.26 2.61 0.67
C VAL A 89 2.57 1.29 0.99
N LEU A 90 3.00 0.59 2.05
CA LEU A 90 2.38 -0.67 2.47
C LEU A 90 0.90 -0.50 2.80
N GLU A 91 0.56 0.50 3.61
CA GLU A 91 -0.84 0.79 3.94
C GLU A 91 -1.66 1.13 2.70
N SER A 92 -1.12 1.94 1.77
CA SER A 92 -1.78 2.24 0.49
C SER A 92 -2.07 0.99 -0.33
N ARG A 93 -1.10 0.07 -0.47
CA ARG A 93 -1.31 -1.15 -1.25
C ARG A 93 -2.37 -2.06 -0.64
N LEU A 94 -2.37 -2.23 0.69
CA LEU A 94 -3.39 -3.01 1.39
C LEU A 94 -4.79 -2.38 1.25
N ARG A 95 -4.90 -1.05 1.37
CA ARG A 95 -6.17 -0.33 1.20
C ARG A 95 -6.68 -0.34 -0.24
N ASN A 96 -5.78 -0.28 -1.23
CA ASN A 96 -6.15 -0.43 -2.63
C ASN A 96 -6.77 -1.81 -2.88
N LEU A 97 -6.18 -2.88 -2.33
CA LEU A 97 -6.75 -4.22 -2.42
C LEU A 97 -8.09 -4.35 -1.67
N ALA A 98 -8.28 -3.59 -0.58
CA ALA A 98 -9.55 -3.57 0.15
C ALA A 98 -10.67 -2.89 -0.65
N ALA A 99 -10.37 -1.73 -1.26
CA ALA A 99 -11.39 -0.81 -1.73
C ALA A 99 -11.54 -0.69 -3.25
N LEU A 100 -10.50 -0.99 -4.04
CA LEU A 100 -10.49 -0.73 -5.48
C LEU A 100 -10.64 -2.03 -6.29
N PRO A 101 -11.78 -2.26 -6.95
CA PRO A 101 -12.00 -3.49 -7.74
C PRO A 101 -10.92 -3.70 -8.82
N SER A 102 -10.46 -2.63 -9.45
CA SER A 102 -9.40 -2.69 -10.49
C SER A 102 -8.03 -3.11 -9.94
N LYS A 103 -7.82 -3.08 -8.62
CA LYS A 103 -6.58 -3.49 -7.95
C LYS A 103 -6.70 -4.83 -7.25
N GLN A 104 -7.90 -5.40 -7.16
CA GLN A 104 -8.19 -6.73 -6.59
C GLN A 104 -7.78 -7.86 -7.53
N ASN A 105 -6.49 -7.94 -7.83
CA ASN A 105 -5.91 -8.91 -8.76
C ASN A 105 -4.49 -9.30 -8.35
N ALA A 106 -3.90 -10.23 -9.11
CA ALA A 106 -2.55 -10.74 -8.84
C ALA A 106 -1.49 -9.63 -8.80
N ILE A 107 -1.57 -8.66 -9.72
CA ILE A 107 -0.60 -7.54 -9.77
C ILE A 107 -0.71 -6.69 -8.50
N GLY A 108 -1.91 -6.37 -8.05
CA GLY A 108 -2.13 -5.64 -6.80
C GLY A 108 -1.58 -6.39 -5.59
N ALA A 109 -1.75 -7.71 -5.55
CA ALA A 109 -1.19 -8.57 -4.50
C ALA A 109 0.34 -8.56 -4.51
N GLU A 110 0.98 -8.70 -5.68
CA GLU A 110 2.45 -8.63 -5.80
C GLU A 110 2.99 -7.26 -5.37
N GLN A 111 2.30 -6.17 -5.72
CA GLN A 111 2.69 -4.84 -5.25
C GLN A 111 2.63 -4.70 -3.72
N ALA A 112 1.64 -5.32 -3.07
CA ALA A 112 1.56 -5.34 -1.61
C ALA A 112 2.68 -6.18 -0.99
N ARG A 113 3.01 -7.35 -1.56
CA ARG A 113 4.16 -8.17 -1.10
C ARG A 113 5.50 -7.47 -1.31
N LEU A 114 5.65 -6.72 -2.40
CA LEU A 114 6.83 -5.86 -2.59
C LEU A 114 6.90 -4.77 -1.53
N ALA A 115 5.78 -4.13 -1.19
CA ALA A 115 5.74 -3.11 -0.15
C ALA A 115 6.13 -3.65 1.25
N VAL A 116 5.81 -4.92 1.55
CA VAL A 116 6.31 -5.63 2.75
C VAL A 116 7.84 -5.70 2.75
N LYS A 117 8.45 -6.11 1.63
CA LYS A 117 9.91 -6.19 1.49
C LYS A 117 10.58 -4.81 1.62
N ILE A 118 9.99 -3.77 1.04
CA ILE A 118 10.46 -2.39 1.16
C ILE A 118 10.39 -1.92 2.62
N CYS A 119 9.29 -2.19 3.34
CA CYS A 119 9.17 -1.86 4.76
C CYS A 119 10.22 -2.57 5.61
N ARG A 120 10.51 -3.83 5.29
CA ARG A 120 11.56 -4.59 5.95
C ARG A 120 12.93 -3.95 5.76
N ALA A 121 13.30 -3.66 4.52
CA ALA A 121 14.58 -3.02 4.19
C ALA A 121 14.72 -1.66 4.90
N PHE A 122 13.64 -0.87 4.94
CA PHE A 122 13.59 0.39 5.70
C PHE A 122 13.83 0.20 7.19
N ILE A 123 13.24 -0.82 7.82
CA ILE A 123 13.48 -1.08 9.24
C ILE A 123 14.93 -1.49 9.46
N GLU A 124 15.43 -2.43 8.65
CA GLU A 124 16.81 -2.93 8.77
C GLU A 124 17.84 -1.81 8.57
N SER A 125 17.62 -0.86 7.65
CA SER A 125 18.53 0.28 7.48
C SER A 125 18.60 1.17 8.72
N HIS A 126 17.53 1.26 9.50
CA HIS A 126 17.50 2.01 10.77
C HIS A 126 17.94 1.20 11.99
N MET A 127 18.26 -0.09 11.83
CA MET A 127 18.84 -0.94 12.88
C MET A 127 20.38 -0.97 12.83
N SER A 128 20.98 -0.39 11.80
CA SER A 128 22.44 -0.30 11.66
C SER A 128 23.03 0.73 12.63
N ASP A 129 24.34 0.69 12.86
CA ASP A 129 25.04 1.61 13.76
C ASP A 129 24.76 3.08 13.40
N GLY A 130 24.32 3.86 14.40
CA GLY A 130 23.90 5.25 14.23
C GLY A 130 22.42 5.47 13.89
N GLY A 131 21.63 4.40 13.69
CA GLY A 131 20.18 4.49 13.50
C GLY A 131 19.41 4.86 14.77
N ASP A 132 18.29 5.58 14.63
CA ASP A 132 17.41 5.94 15.76
C ASP A 132 16.49 4.77 16.15
N PRO A 133 16.67 4.15 17.34
CA PRO A 133 15.83 3.03 17.79
C PRO A 133 14.34 3.39 17.95
N ARG A 134 14.02 4.69 18.06
CA ARG A 134 12.63 5.17 18.11
C ARG A 134 11.92 4.97 16.77
N ILE A 135 12.62 5.15 15.65
CA ILE A 135 12.07 4.93 14.31
C ILE A 135 11.70 3.46 14.14
N VAL A 136 12.61 2.55 14.49
CA VAL A 136 12.38 1.09 14.45
C VAL A 136 11.15 0.73 15.29
N ARG A 137 11.09 1.21 16.54
CA ARG A 137 9.96 0.94 17.45
C ARG A 137 8.63 1.46 16.92
N GLN A 138 8.61 2.67 16.33
CA GLN A 138 7.41 3.25 15.73
C GLN A 138 6.96 2.47 14.49
N ALA A 139 7.91 2.05 13.65
CA ALA A 139 7.65 1.26 12.46
C ALA A 139 7.06 -0.11 12.80
N VAL A 140 7.65 -0.83 13.77
CA VAL A 140 7.13 -2.11 14.29
C VAL A 140 5.69 -1.94 14.79
N LYS A 141 5.42 -0.93 15.63
CA LYS A 141 4.06 -0.65 16.12
C LYS A 141 3.07 -0.33 14.99
N ARG A 142 3.51 0.39 13.95
CA ARG A 142 2.66 0.70 12.79
C ARG A 142 2.33 -0.57 12.03
N ILE A 143 3.31 -1.45 11.77
CA ILE A 143 3.11 -2.72 11.08
C ILE A 143 2.18 -3.64 11.87
N GLU A 144 2.38 -3.76 13.19
CA GLU A 144 1.47 -4.52 14.07
C GLU A 144 0.03 -4.01 13.96
N LYS A 145 -0.15 -2.68 13.95
CA LYS A 145 -1.47 -2.06 13.78
C LYS A 145 -2.09 -2.40 12.42
N LEU A 146 -1.31 -2.38 11.34
CA LEU A 146 -1.79 -2.75 10.00
C LEU A 146 -2.16 -4.24 9.92
N ALA A 147 -1.29 -5.12 10.42
CA ALA A 147 -1.51 -6.57 10.43
C ALA A 147 -2.74 -6.97 11.27
N LEU A 148 -3.03 -6.23 12.33
CA LEU A 148 -4.17 -6.49 13.22
C LEU A 148 -5.41 -5.67 12.87
N ASP A 149 -5.36 -4.79 11.87
CA ASP A 149 -6.54 -4.07 11.40
C ASP A 149 -7.59 -5.05 10.86
N THR A 150 -8.87 -4.84 11.17
CA THR A 150 -9.93 -5.80 10.83
C THR A 150 -10.19 -5.91 9.34
N GLU A 151 -10.10 -4.83 8.60
CA GLU A 151 -10.28 -4.83 7.15
C GLU A 151 -9.01 -5.33 6.47
N LEU A 152 -7.85 -4.77 6.82
CA LEU A 152 -6.60 -5.10 6.15
C LEU A 152 -6.13 -6.53 6.42
N SER A 153 -6.37 -7.08 7.63
CA SER A 153 -6.07 -8.49 7.91
C SER A 153 -6.86 -9.45 7.02
N ARG A 154 -8.14 -9.17 6.74
CA ARG A 154 -8.95 -10.00 5.84
C ARG A 154 -8.41 -9.98 4.41
N VAL A 155 -8.02 -8.80 3.94
CA VAL A 155 -7.38 -8.65 2.63
C VAL A 155 -6.07 -9.42 2.59
N ALA A 156 -5.21 -9.25 3.60
CA ALA A 156 -3.95 -9.95 3.70
C ALA A 156 -4.13 -11.48 3.69
N PHE A 157 -5.13 -12.01 4.39
CA PHE A 157 -5.46 -13.45 4.35
C PHE A 157 -6.01 -13.90 2.99
N THR A 158 -6.81 -13.07 2.33
CA THR A 158 -7.40 -13.38 1.02
C THR A 158 -6.33 -13.52 -0.06
N TYR A 159 -5.30 -12.67 -0.01
CA TYR A 159 -4.24 -12.61 -1.02
C TYR A 159 -2.93 -13.26 -0.57
N ASP A 160 -2.91 -13.93 0.58
CA ASP A 160 -1.71 -14.54 1.17
C ASP A 160 -0.53 -13.55 1.25
N ILE A 161 -0.74 -12.47 1.99
CA ILE A 161 0.25 -11.43 2.25
C ILE A 161 0.62 -11.47 3.73
N ASP A 162 1.87 -11.82 4.02
CA ASP A 162 2.40 -11.73 5.38
C ASP A 162 2.88 -10.30 5.66
N VAL A 163 1.99 -9.49 6.25
CA VAL A 163 2.32 -8.11 6.66
C VAL A 163 3.41 -8.09 7.74
N LEU A 164 3.42 -9.08 8.63
CA LEU A 164 4.36 -9.17 9.76
C LEU A 164 5.78 -9.54 9.32
N ALA A 165 5.96 -10.17 8.15
CA ALA A 165 7.27 -10.38 7.53
C ALA A 165 8.07 -9.09 7.29
N SER A 166 7.39 -7.93 7.32
CA SER A 166 8.05 -6.62 7.30
C SER A 166 8.95 -6.38 8.52
N ILE A 167 8.74 -7.10 9.63
CA ILE A 167 9.50 -6.93 10.87
C ILE A 167 10.67 -7.93 10.89
N PRO A 168 11.94 -7.47 10.96
CA PRO A 168 13.10 -8.33 11.14
C PRO A 168 13.24 -8.78 12.58
N VAL A 169 12.32 -9.66 13.01
CA VAL A 169 12.20 -10.19 14.38
C VAL A 169 13.54 -10.68 14.91
N GLU A 170 14.25 -11.46 14.11
CA GLU A 170 15.53 -12.07 14.44
C GLU A 170 16.66 -11.05 14.70
N LYS A 171 16.51 -9.81 14.21
CA LYS A 171 17.48 -8.73 14.44
C LYS A 171 17.14 -7.86 15.66
N ILE A 172 15.95 -8.01 16.26
CA ILE A 172 15.55 -7.21 17.43
C ILE A 172 16.19 -7.79 18.69
N SER A 173 17.03 -6.99 19.37
CA SER A 173 17.83 -7.46 20.51
C SER A 173 17.10 -7.48 21.85
N TYR A 174 15.96 -6.80 22.00
CA TYR A 174 15.29 -6.65 23.29
C TYR A 174 14.49 -7.91 23.69
N SER A 175 14.87 -8.55 24.79
CA SER A 175 14.32 -9.84 25.24
C SER A 175 12.80 -9.86 25.41
N ARG A 176 12.22 -8.82 26.00
CA ARG A 176 10.76 -8.74 26.20
C ARG A 176 9.97 -8.63 24.88
N PHE A 177 10.60 -8.17 23.80
CA PHE A 177 9.96 -8.25 22.48
C PHE A 177 9.69 -9.72 22.11
N HIS A 178 10.70 -10.57 22.25
CA HIS A 178 10.61 -12.00 21.94
C HIS A 178 9.76 -12.79 22.94
N ALA A 179 9.90 -12.49 24.24
CA ALA A 179 9.22 -13.25 25.29
C ALA A 179 7.73 -12.91 25.42
N GLU A 180 7.33 -11.66 25.17
CA GLU A 180 5.97 -11.19 25.43
C GLU A 180 5.29 -10.61 24.20
N GLN A 181 5.90 -9.60 23.57
CA GLN A 181 5.22 -8.80 22.55
C GLN A 181 4.94 -9.61 21.29
N TRP A 182 5.96 -10.28 20.75
CA TRP A 182 5.86 -11.01 19.50
C TRP A 182 4.90 -12.19 19.56
N PRO A 183 4.96 -13.09 20.58
CA PRO A 183 3.98 -14.17 20.72
C PRO A 183 2.54 -13.64 20.85
N ARG A 184 2.34 -12.53 21.57
CA ARG A 184 1.02 -11.91 21.71
C ARG A 184 0.48 -11.38 20.38
N VAL A 185 1.32 -10.79 19.54
CA VAL A 185 0.92 -10.33 18.20
C VAL A 185 0.53 -11.52 17.32
N LEU A 186 1.35 -12.57 17.29
CA LEU A 186 1.06 -13.79 16.53
C LEU A 186 -0.25 -14.45 16.97
N GLN A 187 -0.47 -14.60 18.29
CA GLN A 187 -1.72 -15.17 18.82
C GLN A 187 -2.95 -14.36 18.39
N ARG A 188 -2.85 -13.03 18.39
CA ARG A 188 -3.94 -12.15 17.95
C ARG A 188 -4.20 -12.26 16.45
N LEU A 189 -3.15 -12.39 15.63
CA LEU A 189 -3.29 -12.58 14.20
C LEU A 189 -3.91 -13.94 13.87
N GLU A 190 -3.46 -15.01 14.54
CA GLU A 190 -4.01 -16.35 14.33
C GLU A 190 -5.48 -16.43 14.75
N SER A 191 -5.84 -15.79 15.87
CA SER A 191 -7.24 -15.66 16.29
C SER A 191 -8.10 -14.97 15.23
N LYS A 192 -7.55 -13.98 14.51
CA LYS A 192 -8.24 -13.31 13.39
C LYS A 192 -8.35 -14.22 12.17
N ARG A 193 -7.29 -14.96 11.84
CA ARG A 193 -7.25 -15.92 10.72
C ARG A 193 -8.29 -17.03 10.91
N THR A 194 -8.33 -17.66 12.08
CA THR A 194 -9.32 -18.67 12.43
C THR A 194 -10.76 -18.15 12.28
N LYS A 195 -11.05 -16.95 12.81
CA LYS A 195 -12.38 -16.32 12.67
C LYS A 195 -12.74 -16.04 11.21
N PHE A 196 -11.78 -15.61 10.41
CA PHE A 196 -11.97 -15.36 8.98
C PHE A 196 -12.28 -16.64 8.20
N LEU A 197 -11.52 -17.71 8.42
CA LEU A 197 -11.75 -19.02 7.80
C LEU A 197 -13.13 -19.59 8.17
N ALA A 198 -13.54 -19.48 9.43
CA ALA A 198 -14.86 -19.90 9.87
C ALA A 198 -15.98 -19.11 9.17
N LEU A 199 -15.80 -17.80 8.98
CA LEU A 199 -16.75 -16.95 8.24
C LEU A 199 -16.84 -17.36 6.77
N GLN A 200 -15.71 -17.59 6.10
CA GLN A 200 -15.68 -18.04 4.70
C GLN A 200 -16.34 -19.41 4.51
N ALA A 201 -16.08 -20.36 5.42
CA ALA A 201 -16.70 -21.68 5.40
C ALA A 201 -18.23 -21.57 5.54
N ARG A 202 -18.72 -20.73 6.47
CA ARG A 202 -20.15 -20.46 6.65
C ARG A 202 -20.80 -19.84 5.41
N GLN A 203 -20.15 -18.84 4.80
CA GLN A 203 -20.65 -18.21 3.58
C GLN A 203 -20.71 -19.20 2.40
N SER A 204 -19.69 -20.05 2.26
CA SER A 204 -19.64 -21.08 1.23
C SER A 204 -20.74 -22.13 1.41
N ALA A 205 -21.02 -22.55 2.65
CA ALA A 205 -22.11 -23.47 2.97
C ALA A 205 -23.50 -22.89 2.67
N LEU A 206 -23.71 -21.60 2.94
CA LEU A 206 -24.96 -20.91 2.63
C LEU A 206 -25.20 -20.78 1.12
N ARG A 207 -24.16 -20.48 0.34
CA ARG A 207 -24.23 -20.41 -1.14
C ARG A 207 -24.55 -21.76 -1.80
N LYS A 208 -24.16 -22.88 -1.18
CA LYS A 208 -24.38 -24.23 -1.70
C LYS A 208 -25.76 -24.82 -1.41
N ARG A 209 -26.63 -24.17 -0.63
CA ARG A 209 -28.00 -24.66 -0.40
C ARG A 209 -28.87 -24.34 -1.64
N PRO A 210 -29.33 -25.33 -2.42
CA PRO A 210 -30.24 -25.08 -3.53
C PRO A 210 -31.57 -24.55 -2.97
N GLY A 211 -32.09 -23.48 -3.57
CA GLY A 211 -33.41 -22.94 -3.22
C GLY A 211 -34.46 -24.05 -3.26
N LYS A 212 -35.25 -24.19 -2.19
CA LYS A 212 -36.42 -25.08 -2.17
C LYS A 212 -37.28 -24.76 -3.40
N LYS A 213 -37.32 -25.67 -4.38
CA LYS A 213 -38.29 -25.63 -5.48
C LYS A 213 -39.69 -25.56 -4.85
N GLN A 214 -40.41 -24.47 -5.11
CA GLN A 214 -41.83 -24.38 -4.79
C GLN A 214 -42.55 -25.47 -5.59
N LYS A 215 -43.34 -26.31 -4.90
CA LYS A 215 -44.18 -27.31 -5.55
C LYS A 215 -45.29 -26.58 -6.33
N PRO A 216 -45.53 -26.94 -7.61
CA PRO A 216 -46.70 -26.42 -8.33
C PRO A 216 -47.97 -26.99 -7.69
N LYS A 217 -48.98 -26.13 -7.57
CA LYS A 217 -50.37 -26.51 -7.28
C LYS A 217 -51.06 -26.93 -8.57
#